data_AF-A0A7I0HNX6-F1
#
_entry.id   AF-A0A7I0HNX6-F1
#
_cell.length_a   1.000
_cell.length_b   1.000
_cell.length_c   1.000
_cell.angle_alpha   90.00
_cell.angle_beta   90.00
_cell.angle_gamma   90.00
#
_symmetry.space_group_name_H-M   'P 1'
#
loop_
_entity.id
_entity.type
_entity.pdbx_description
1 polymer ?
#
loop_
_entity_poly.entity_id
_entity_poly.type
_entity_poly.pdbx_seq_one_letter_code
_entity_poly.pdbx_strand_id
1 'polypeptide(L)'
;MKNQMQYIKSFLPFLILTFFATCIMVSCKETRTDLGIIPLSLITLAKEAEDQEKLNQCMGILPPGYVCTADLTTYPTSILRAELRNGSELISSVNTADLPYHSGGCVKYYKITWNDGSDYKSSTLFFWKGKLNGVCAISMAKTNGEVKSYLLDISEEDGVIEKISEIKSHGLTLKFYR
;
A
#
# COMPACT_ATOMS: atom_id res chain seq x y z
N MET A 1 80.04 -21.82 4.47
CA MET A 1 79.86 -20.53 5.19
C MET A 1 78.54 -19.91 4.76
N LYS A 2 77.68 -19.54 5.73
CA LYS A 2 76.76 -18.37 5.83
C LYS A 2 76.25 -17.70 4.53
N ASN A 3 74.97 -17.40 4.32
CA ASN A 3 73.94 -16.73 5.16
C ASN A 3 72.52 -17.12 4.63
N GLN A 4 71.52 -17.48 5.44
CA GLN A 4 70.52 -16.60 6.13
C GLN A 4 69.89 -15.57 5.14
N MET A 5 68.58 -15.40 4.95
CA MET A 5 67.41 -15.51 5.82
C MET A 5 66.17 -15.16 4.95
N GLN A 6 65.03 -15.85 5.08
CA GLN A 6 63.69 -15.25 5.29
C GLN A 6 62.59 -16.30 5.15
N TYR A 7 62.12 -16.69 6.33
CA TYR A 7 60.94 -17.51 6.59
C TYR A 7 59.69 -16.69 6.22
N ILE A 8 59.08 -16.94 5.06
CA ILE A 8 57.70 -16.49 4.83
C ILE A 8 56.81 -17.45 5.60
N LYS A 9 56.41 -17.02 6.79
CA LYS A 9 55.39 -17.68 7.61
C LYS A 9 54.14 -17.86 6.75
N SER A 10 53.86 -19.12 6.43
CA SER A 10 52.58 -19.59 5.89
C SER A 10 51.47 -19.28 6.88
N PHE A 11 50.90 -18.08 6.78
CA PHE A 11 49.74 -17.61 7.54
C PHE A 11 48.47 -17.55 6.67
N LEU A 12 48.52 -18.16 5.48
CA LEU A 12 47.40 -18.16 4.54
C LEU A 12 46.37 -19.30 4.71
N PRO A 13 46.67 -20.50 5.26
CA PRO A 13 45.64 -21.53 5.35
C PRO A 13 44.67 -21.34 6.53
N PHE A 14 44.99 -20.45 7.48
CA PHE A 14 44.14 -20.22 8.66
C PHE A 14 43.04 -19.17 8.43
N LEU A 15 43.21 -18.29 7.43
CA LEU A 15 42.27 -17.20 7.15
C LEU A 15 41.15 -17.62 6.17
N ILE A 16 41.36 -18.68 5.40
CA ILE A 16 40.35 -19.27 4.51
C ILE A 16 39.38 -20.16 5.32
N LEU A 17 39.85 -20.80 6.40
CA LEU A 17 39.02 -21.68 7.22
C LEU A 17 37.96 -20.91 8.05
N THR A 18 38.25 -19.65 8.43
CA THR A 18 37.30 -18.81 9.16
C THR A 18 36.22 -18.20 8.26
N PHE A 19 36.48 -18.02 6.96
CA PHE A 19 35.49 -17.49 6.01
C PHE A 19 34.44 -18.53 5.60
N PHE A 20 34.80 -19.81 5.56
CA PHE A 20 33.83 -20.89 5.32
C PHE A 20 33.00 -21.24 6.56
N ALA A 21 33.53 -21.01 7.78
CA ALA A 21 32.77 -21.24 9.01
C ALA A 21 31.61 -20.25 9.20
N THR A 22 31.73 -19.01 8.71
CA THR A 22 30.63 -18.03 8.75
C THR A 22 29.60 -18.26 7.65
N CYS A 23 29.98 -18.77 6.48
CA CYS A 23 29.02 -19.03 5.39
C CYS A 23 28.07 -20.21 5.65
N ILE A 24 28.47 -21.19 6.49
CA ILE A 24 27.60 -22.33 6.84
C ILE A 24 26.58 -21.95 7.95
N MET A 25 26.82 -20.86 8.69
CA MET A 25 25.86 -20.31 9.68
C MET A 25 24.80 -19.37 9.07
N VAL A 26 24.90 -19.04 7.77
CA VAL A 26 23.85 -18.26 7.05
C VAL A 26 23.04 -19.14 6.09
N SER A 27 23.38 -20.43 5.96
CA SER A 27 22.42 -21.40 5.43
C SER A 27 21.35 -21.64 6.49
N CYS A 28 20.14 -21.14 6.22
CA CYS A 28 18.91 -21.53 6.89
C CYS A 28 18.84 -23.06 6.93
N LYS A 29 19.32 -23.63 8.04
CA LYS A 29 19.08 -25.03 8.38
C LYS A 29 17.64 -25.09 8.80
N GLU A 30 16.79 -25.53 7.88
CA GLU A 30 15.40 -25.87 8.11
C GLU A 30 15.36 -27.06 9.07
N THR A 31 15.45 -26.78 10.38
CA THR A 31 15.14 -27.74 11.43
C THR A 31 13.63 -27.78 11.60
N ARG A 32 13.00 -28.68 10.84
CA ARG A 32 11.64 -29.16 11.14
C ARG A 32 11.67 -30.05 12.38
N THR A 33 11.24 -29.49 13.51
CA THR A 33 10.57 -30.05 14.72
C THR A 33 10.89 -29.03 15.83
N ASP A 34 9.99 -28.39 16.57
CA ASP A 34 8.57 -28.55 16.89
C ASP A 34 8.00 -27.14 17.13
N LEU A 35 6.73 -26.93 16.78
CA LEU A 35 5.85 -25.84 17.27
C LEU A 35 6.57 -24.53 17.65
N GLY A 36 7.19 -23.90 16.66
CA GLY A 36 7.79 -22.58 16.81
C GLY A 36 6.69 -21.55 17.07
N ILE A 37 6.54 -21.13 18.33
CA ILE A 37 5.75 -19.97 18.70
C ILE A 37 6.43 -18.77 18.04
N ILE A 38 6.00 -18.42 16.83
CA ILE A 38 6.41 -17.19 16.18
C ILE A 38 5.92 -16.07 17.12
N PRO A 39 6.81 -15.22 17.66
CA PRO A 39 6.38 -14.15 18.55
C PRO A 39 5.42 -13.25 17.78
N LEU A 40 4.25 -13.00 18.38
CA LEU A 40 3.16 -12.21 17.79
C LEU A 40 3.64 -10.85 17.26
N SER A 41 4.66 -10.26 17.88
CA SER A 41 5.27 -8.99 17.46
C SER A 41 5.94 -9.05 16.08
N LEU A 42 6.53 -10.18 15.68
CA LEU A 42 7.09 -10.35 14.34
C LEU A 42 5.99 -10.58 13.30
N ILE A 43 4.90 -11.26 13.69
CA ILE A 43 3.74 -11.46 12.82
C ILE A 43 3.05 -10.11 12.54
N THR A 44 2.88 -9.26 13.56
CA THR A 44 2.27 -7.94 13.39
C THR A 44 3.11 -7.04 12.48
N LEU A 45 4.44 -7.01 12.66
CA LEU A 45 5.32 -6.23 11.81
C LEU A 45 5.32 -6.70 10.35
N ALA A 46 5.35 -8.03 10.13
CA ALA A 46 5.27 -8.59 8.78
C ALA A 46 3.94 -8.26 8.11
N LYS A 47 2.83 -8.34 8.86
CA LYS A 47 1.49 -8.01 8.39
C LYS A 47 1.35 -6.52 8.03
N GLU A 48 1.84 -5.63 8.89
CA GLU A 48 1.86 -4.18 8.64
C GLU A 48 2.68 -3.82 7.39
N ALA A 49 3.85 -4.44 7.22
CA ALA A 49 4.68 -4.24 6.04
C ALA A 49 3.99 -4.74 4.76
N GLU A 50 3.33 -5.90 4.81
CA GLU A 50 2.56 -6.44 3.69
C GLU A 50 1.37 -5.53 3.32
N ASP A 51 0.62 -5.06 4.31
CA ASP A 51 -0.55 -4.21 4.08
C ASP A 51 -0.13 -2.83 3.55
N GLN A 52 1.02 -2.29 3.99
CA GLN A 52 1.60 -1.07 3.44
C GLN A 52 2.05 -1.24 1.99
N GLU A 53 2.67 -2.36 1.66
CA GLU A 53 3.06 -2.67 0.28
C GLU A 53 1.83 -2.80 -0.63
N LYS A 54 0.78 -3.49 -0.18
CA LYS A 54 -0.51 -3.55 -0.90
C LYS A 54 -1.13 -2.18 -1.10
N LEU A 55 -1.09 -1.32 -0.07
CA LEU A 55 -1.57 0.05 -0.17
C LEU A 55 -0.77 0.85 -1.22
N ASN A 56 0.56 0.74 -1.22
CA ASN A 56 1.41 1.40 -2.19
C ASN A 56 1.08 0.93 -3.62
N GLN A 57 0.95 -0.38 -3.83
CA GLN A 57 0.58 -0.96 -5.13
C GLN A 57 -0.79 -0.48 -5.59
N CYS A 58 -1.79 -0.48 -4.71
CA CYS A 58 -3.14 0.04 -4.98
C CYS A 58 -3.13 1.52 -5.38
N MET A 59 -2.32 2.34 -4.70
CA MET A 59 -2.21 3.77 -4.98
C MET A 59 -1.31 4.08 -6.20
N GLY A 60 -0.72 3.06 -6.83
CA GLY A 60 0.23 3.25 -7.93
C GLY A 60 1.57 3.86 -7.49
N ILE A 61 1.90 3.79 -6.20
CA ILE A 61 3.21 4.14 -5.65
C ILE A 61 4.11 2.95 -5.90
N LEU A 62 4.84 3.00 -7.02
CA LEU A 62 5.70 1.89 -7.43
C LEU A 62 7.10 2.00 -6.82
N PRO A 63 7.79 0.86 -6.64
CA PRO A 63 9.19 0.84 -6.25
C PRO A 63 10.08 1.62 -7.23
N PRO A 64 11.31 2.01 -6.82
CA PRO A 64 12.28 2.62 -7.71
C PRO A 64 12.52 1.78 -8.96
N GLY A 65 12.53 2.42 -10.14
CA GLY A 65 12.80 1.77 -11.44
C GLY A 65 11.55 1.52 -12.30
N TYR A 66 10.35 1.72 -11.77
CA TYR A 66 9.12 1.70 -12.57
C TYR A 66 8.84 3.07 -13.18
N VAL A 67 8.49 3.11 -14.46
CA VAL A 67 8.10 4.34 -15.18
C VAL A 67 6.62 4.30 -15.48
N CYS A 68 5.91 5.36 -15.08
CA CYS A 68 4.48 5.54 -15.30
C CYS A 68 4.27 6.64 -16.32
N THR A 69 3.33 6.46 -17.25
CA THR A 69 2.93 7.54 -18.16
C THR A 69 2.17 8.62 -17.38
N ALA A 70 2.36 9.88 -17.77
CA ALA A 70 1.72 11.02 -17.11
C ALA A 70 0.29 11.29 -17.61
N ASP A 71 -0.10 10.70 -18.74
CA ASP A 71 -1.38 10.98 -19.38
C ASP A 71 -2.53 10.33 -18.60
N LEU A 72 -3.38 11.16 -18.01
CA LEU A 72 -4.60 10.74 -17.34
C LEU A 72 -5.77 10.79 -18.32
N THR A 73 -6.40 9.65 -18.53
CA THR A 73 -7.67 9.53 -19.25
C THR A 73 -8.83 9.68 -18.28
N THR A 74 -9.85 10.45 -18.66
CA THR A 74 -11.08 10.62 -17.88
C THR A 74 -12.12 9.59 -18.26
N TYR A 75 -12.87 9.12 -17.27
CA TYR A 75 -13.97 8.18 -17.44
C TYR A 75 -15.20 8.66 -16.68
N PRO A 76 -16.40 8.59 -17.28
CA PRO A 76 -17.62 8.99 -16.61
C PRO A 76 -17.95 8.04 -15.45
N THR A 77 -18.76 8.52 -14.52
CA THR A 77 -19.32 7.74 -13.42
C THR A 77 -20.84 7.93 -13.41
N SER A 78 -21.56 6.93 -12.90
CA SER A 78 -23.01 7.03 -12.68
C SER A 78 -23.36 7.65 -11.32
N ILE A 79 -22.37 8.07 -10.53
CA ILE A 79 -22.58 8.58 -9.17
C ILE A 79 -23.01 10.05 -9.26
N LEU A 80 -24.27 10.32 -8.92
CA LEU A 80 -24.86 11.65 -8.94
C LEU A 80 -24.55 12.46 -7.67
N ARG A 81 -24.39 11.79 -6.53
CA ARG A 81 -24.11 12.43 -5.25
C ARG A 81 -23.26 11.56 -4.35
N ALA A 82 -22.37 12.20 -3.61
CA ALA A 82 -21.61 11.56 -2.53
C ALA A 82 -21.92 12.23 -1.18
N GLU A 83 -21.97 11.43 -0.12
CA GLU A 83 -22.08 11.88 1.26
C GLU A 83 -20.91 11.34 2.08
N LEU A 84 -20.26 12.20 2.85
CA LEU A 84 -19.33 11.82 3.90
C LEU A 84 -20.06 11.83 5.24
N ARG A 85 -19.98 10.74 5.98
CA ARG A 85 -20.70 10.54 7.26
C ARG A 85 -19.75 10.02 8.33
N ASN A 86 -20.04 10.37 9.59
CA ASN A 86 -19.44 9.75 10.77
C ASN A 86 -20.57 9.08 11.58
N GLY A 87 -20.68 7.76 11.46
CA GLY A 87 -21.87 7.04 11.92
C GLY A 87 -23.17 7.59 11.27
N SER A 88 -24.10 8.08 12.08
CA SER A 88 -25.36 8.68 11.61
C SER A 88 -25.24 10.16 11.24
N GLU A 89 -24.16 10.84 11.62
CA GLU A 89 -23.95 12.26 11.34
C GLU A 89 -23.53 12.47 9.87
N LEU A 90 -24.15 13.44 9.19
CA LEU A 90 -23.73 13.88 7.87
C LEU A 90 -22.66 14.97 8.03
N ILE A 91 -21.43 14.69 7.60
CA ILE A 91 -20.34 15.67 7.60
C ILE A 91 -20.42 16.58 6.38
N SER A 92 -20.62 16.00 5.18
CA SER A 92 -20.70 16.78 3.95
C SER A 92 -21.45 16.01 2.87
N SER A 93 -22.07 16.73 1.94
CA SER A 93 -22.70 16.16 0.75
C SER A 93 -22.36 17.01 -0.46
N VAL A 94 -22.06 16.35 -1.58
CA VAL A 94 -21.68 17.04 -2.83
C VAL A 94 -22.31 16.34 -4.03
N ASN A 95 -22.77 17.15 -4.99
CA ASN A 95 -23.17 16.66 -6.30
C ASN A 95 -21.92 16.25 -7.09
N THR A 96 -21.91 15.02 -7.59
CA THR A 96 -20.79 14.44 -8.33
C THR A 96 -21.16 14.00 -9.75
N ALA A 97 -22.33 14.41 -10.26
CA ALA A 97 -22.84 13.96 -11.56
C ALA A 97 -21.85 14.20 -12.72
N ASP A 98 -21.13 15.32 -12.68
CA ASP A 98 -20.14 15.70 -13.69
C ASP A 98 -18.69 15.37 -13.28
N LEU A 99 -18.48 14.63 -12.19
CA LEU A 99 -17.16 14.34 -11.66
C LEU A 99 -16.65 13.00 -12.23
N PRO A 100 -15.68 12.97 -13.16
CA PRO A 100 -15.14 11.73 -13.67
C PRO A 100 -14.17 11.10 -12.67
N TYR A 101 -13.86 9.82 -12.87
CA TYR A 101 -12.62 9.24 -12.36
C TYR A 101 -11.53 9.29 -13.42
N HIS A 102 -10.27 9.20 -12.98
CA HIS A 102 -9.10 9.29 -13.83
C HIS A 102 -8.34 7.96 -13.83
N SER A 103 -7.81 7.56 -14.98
CA SER A 103 -6.90 6.43 -15.09
C SER A 103 -5.75 6.78 -16.03
N GLY A 104 -4.53 6.55 -15.58
CA GLY A 104 -3.34 6.80 -16.39
C GLY A 104 -2.08 6.26 -15.72
N GLY A 105 -1.12 5.85 -16.54
CA GLY A 105 0.13 5.29 -16.07
C GLY A 105 -0.08 4.18 -15.05
N CYS A 106 0.31 4.44 -13.81
CA CYS A 106 0.29 3.48 -12.70
C CYS A 106 -0.88 3.64 -11.73
N VAL A 107 -1.74 4.63 -11.93
CA VAL A 107 -2.78 4.97 -10.98
C VAL A 107 -4.14 5.09 -11.66
N LYS A 108 -5.17 4.64 -10.95
CA LYS A 108 -6.55 4.95 -11.24
C LYS A 108 -7.14 5.52 -9.96
N TYR A 109 -7.84 6.64 -10.04
CA TYR A 109 -8.39 7.29 -8.86
C TYR A 109 -9.68 8.08 -9.15
N TYR A 110 -10.50 8.24 -8.12
CA TYR A 110 -11.71 9.05 -8.12
C TYR A 110 -11.64 10.01 -6.93
N LYS A 111 -11.54 11.31 -7.20
CA LYS A 111 -11.32 12.32 -6.17
C LYS A 111 -12.55 13.19 -6.00
N ILE A 112 -13.08 13.21 -4.79
CA ILE A 112 -14.22 14.01 -4.37
C ILE A 112 -13.70 15.13 -3.47
N THR A 113 -13.97 16.38 -3.85
CA THR A 113 -13.67 17.56 -3.02
C THR A 113 -14.94 17.95 -2.26
N TRP A 114 -14.82 18.15 -0.95
CA TRP A 114 -15.95 18.50 -0.09
C TRP A 114 -16.05 20.03 0.03
N ASN A 115 -17.24 20.57 -0.25
CA ASN A 115 -17.47 22.02 -0.18
C ASN A 115 -17.71 22.49 1.27
N ASP A 116 -18.34 21.63 2.09
CA ASP A 116 -18.86 22.00 3.41
C ASP A 116 -18.26 21.13 4.54
N GLY A 117 -17.22 20.36 4.27
CA GLY A 117 -16.60 19.49 5.26
C GLY A 117 -15.81 20.29 6.29
N SER A 118 -16.28 20.34 7.55
CA SER A 118 -15.58 21.05 8.64
C SER A 118 -14.13 20.57 8.81
N ASP A 119 -13.95 19.25 8.80
CA ASP A 119 -12.65 18.62 9.07
C ASP A 119 -12.01 18.00 7.83
N TYR A 120 -12.77 17.79 6.75
CA TYR A 120 -12.34 17.04 5.56
C TYR A 120 -12.43 17.89 4.30
N LYS A 121 -11.31 17.98 3.58
CA LYS A 121 -11.17 18.71 2.32
C LYS A 121 -11.48 17.83 1.11
N SER A 122 -11.02 16.58 1.11
CA SER A 122 -11.28 15.66 0.00
C SER A 122 -11.15 14.19 0.40
N SER A 123 -11.86 13.34 -0.32
CA SER A 123 -11.71 11.88 -0.29
C SER A 123 -11.27 11.39 -1.67
N THR A 124 -10.24 10.55 -1.74
CA THR A 124 -9.75 9.97 -2.99
C THR A 124 -9.83 8.45 -2.90
N LEU A 125 -10.56 7.83 -3.82
CA LEU A 125 -10.58 6.38 -3.99
C LEU A 125 -9.49 5.97 -4.98
N PHE A 126 -8.80 4.87 -4.68
CA PHE A 126 -7.84 4.23 -5.58
C PHE A 126 -8.36 2.86 -5.97
N PHE A 127 -7.95 2.37 -7.13
CA PHE A 127 -8.47 1.15 -7.72
C PHE A 127 -7.35 0.17 -8.04
N TRP A 128 -7.62 -1.12 -7.85
CA TRP A 128 -6.71 -2.15 -8.30
C TRP A 128 -6.52 -2.07 -9.81
N LYS A 129 -5.30 -2.34 -10.25
CA LYS A 129 -4.98 -2.51 -11.67
C LYS A 129 -5.23 -3.97 -12.05
N GLY A 130 -6.51 -4.32 -12.14
CA GLY A 130 -6.97 -5.67 -12.41
C GLY A 130 -8.08 -5.68 -13.46
N LYS A 131 -8.67 -6.86 -13.71
CA LYS A 131 -9.78 -6.98 -14.66
C LYS A 131 -11.04 -6.26 -14.16
N LEU A 132 -11.29 -6.31 -12.85
CA LEU A 132 -12.49 -5.77 -12.23
C LEU A 132 -12.32 -4.31 -11.79
N ASN A 133 -11.08 -3.86 -11.61
CA ASN A 133 -10.73 -2.50 -11.20
C ASN A 133 -11.53 -2.04 -9.96
N GLY A 134 -11.69 -2.92 -8.96
CA GLY A 134 -12.38 -2.58 -7.73
C GLY A 134 -11.61 -1.54 -6.89
N VAL A 135 -12.36 -0.72 -6.15
CA VAL A 135 -11.80 0.23 -5.18
C VAL A 135 -11.01 -0.56 -4.13
N CYS A 136 -9.76 -0.17 -3.90
CA CYS A 136 -8.82 -0.88 -3.03
C CYS A 136 -8.30 -0.04 -1.87
N ALA A 137 -8.29 1.29 -2.01
CA ALA A 137 -7.88 2.17 -0.93
C ALA A 137 -8.67 3.47 -0.96
N ILE A 138 -8.68 4.14 0.19
CA ILE A 138 -9.21 5.49 0.35
C ILE A 138 -8.17 6.37 1.02
N SER A 139 -7.97 7.56 0.47
CA SER A 139 -7.19 8.63 1.09
C SER A 139 -8.10 9.77 1.51
N MET A 140 -7.97 10.19 2.77
CA MET A 140 -8.71 11.30 3.36
C MET A 140 -7.74 12.45 3.61
N ALA A 141 -8.01 13.60 3.00
CA ALA A 141 -7.30 14.84 3.26
C ALA A 141 -8.16 15.72 4.16
N LYS A 142 -7.60 16.13 5.30
CA LYS A 142 -8.23 17.05 6.23
C LYS A 142 -7.98 18.51 5.85
N THR A 143 -8.80 19.40 6.39
CA THR A 143 -8.65 20.86 6.20
C THR A 143 -7.36 21.41 6.80
N ASN A 144 -6.82 20.76 7.84
CA ASN A 144 -5.54 21.09 8.47
C ASN A 144 -4.28 20.63 7.70
N GLY A 145 -4.44 19.98 6.54
CA GLY A 145 -3.34 19.47 5.72
C GLY A 145 -2.92 18.03 6.01
N GLU A 146 -3.44 17.38 7.05
CA GLU A 146 -3.21 15.96 7.32
C GLU A 146 -3.81 15.09 6.19
N VAL A 147 -3.04 14.15 5.66
CA VAL A 147 -3.50 13.17 4.68
C VAL A 147 -3.22 11.78 5.20
N LYS A 148 -4.25 10.93 5.25
CA LYS A 148 -4.14 9.52 5.63
C LYS A 148 -4.77 8.62 4.59
N SER A 149 -4.08 7.55 4.25
CA SER A 149 -4.53 6.55 3.29
C SER A 149 -4.69 5.20 3.97
N TYR A 150 -5.73 4.47 3.57
CA TYR A 150 -6.10 3.21 4.18
C TYR A 150 -6.43 2.19 3.09
N LEU A 151 -5.86 1.00 3.22
CA LEU A 151 -6.29 -0.16 2.43
C LEU A 151 -7.71 -0.53 2.87
N LEU A 152 -8.55 -0.88 1.90
CA LEU A 152 -9.93 -1.27 2.14
C LEU A 152 -10.05 -2.80 2.09
N ASP A 153 -10.78 -3.34 3.06
CA ASP A 153 -11.15 -4.75 3.08
C ASP A 153 -12.47 -4.94 2.29
N ILE A 154 -12.39 -4.80 0.97
CA ILE A 154 -13.50 -4.95 0.03
C ILE A 154 -13.01 -5.84 -1.11
N SER A 155 -13.84 -6.80 -1.53
CA SER A 155 -13.53 -7.65 -2.68
C SER A 155 -13.45 -6.81 -3.97
N GLU A 156 -12.67 -7.24 -4.97
CA GLU A 156 -12.61 -6.52 -6.25
C GLU A 156 -13.98 -6.42 -6.95
N GLU A 157 -14.84 -7.42 -6.79
CA GLU A 157 -16.16 -7.48 -7.41
C GLU A 157 -17.16 -6.51 -6.77
N ASP A 158 -17.13 -6.41 -5.43
CA ASP A 158 -17.97 -5.48 -4.67
C ASP A 158 -17.42 -4.04 -4.73
N GLY A 159 -16.11 -3.91 -4.96
CA GLY A 159 -15.40 -2.66 -5.09
C GLY A 159 -15.63 -1.93 -6.43
N VAL A 160 -16.36 -2.50 -7.38
CA VAL A 160 -16.60 -1.88 -8.69
C VAL A 160 -17.36 -0.56 -8.51
N ILE A 161 -16.81 0.55 -9.04
CA ILE A 161 -17.34 1.92 -8.79
C ILE A 161 -18.78 2.09 -9.26
N GLU A 162 -19.18 1.38 -10.31
CA GLU A 162 -20.52 1.40 -10.86
C GLU A 162 -21.54 0.69 -9.94
N LYS A 163 -21.08 -0.19 -9.04
CA LYS A 163 -21.93 -0.97 -8.13
C LYS A 163 -21.89 -0.48 -6.69
N ILE A 164 -20.73 -0.03 -6.21
CA ILE A 164 -20.51 0.27 -4.79
C ILE A 164 -21.45 1.34 -4.26
N SER A 165 -22.21 1.06 -3.21
CA SER A 165 -23.13 2.04 -2.59
C SER A 165 -22.50 2.79 -1.43
N GLU A 166 -21.55 2.16 -0.73
CA GLU A 166 -20.86 2.77 0.40
C GLU A 166 -19.46 2.18 0.61
N ILE A 167 -18.58 2.98 1.19
CA ILE A 167 -17.24 2.58 1.66
C ILE A 167 -17.13 2.99 3.12
N LYS A 168 -16.74 2.05 3.97
CA LYS A 168 -16.47 2.31 5.39
C LYS A 168 -14.97 2.27 5.63
N SER A 169 -14.45 3.27 6.34
CA SER A 169 -13.05 3.29 6.76
C SER A 169 -12.88 4.13 8.01
N HIS A 170 -12.30 3.54 9.06
CA HIS A 170 -11.89 4.25 10.28
C HIS A 170 -12.98 5.15 10.90
N GLY A 171 -14.21 4.62 11.02
CA GLY A 171 -15.36 5.33 11.59
C GLY A 171 -16.11 6.25 10.62
N LEU A 172 -15.53 6.52 9.45
CA LEU A 172 -16.18 7.28 8.38
C LEU A 172 -16.89 6.35 7.40
N THR A 173 -17.99 6.85 6.84
CA THR A 173 -18.72 6.22 5.74
C THR A 173 -18.83 7.20 4.59
N LEU A 174 -18.36 6.78 3.41
CA LEU A 174 -18.57 7.47 2.15
C LEU A 174 -19.69 6.77 1.41
N LYS A 175 -20.83 7.45 1.21
CA LYS A 175 -22.04 6.87 0.60
C LYS A 175 -22.31 7.50 -0.76
N PHE A 176 -22.70 6.68 -1.73
CA PHE A 176 -22.92 7.06 -3.12
C PHE A 176 -24.38 6.90 -3.52
N TYR A 177 -24.89 7.84 -4.31
CA TYR A 177 -26.24 7.84 -4.85
C TYR A 177 -26.16 7.98 -6.37
N ARG A 178 -27.08 7.31 -7.08
CA ARG A 178 -27.16 7.19 -8.54
C ARG A 178 -28.58 7.48 -8.99
#